data_AF-A0A2U3NP16-F1
#
_entry.id   AF-A0A2U3NP16-F1
#
_cell.length_a   1.000
_cell.length_b   1.000
_cell.length_c   1.000
_cell.angle_alpha   90.00
_cell.angle_beta   90.00
_cell.angle_gamma   90.00
#
_symmetry.space_group_name_H-M   'P 1'
#
loop_
_entity.id
_entity.type
_entity.pdbx_description
1 polymer ?
#
loop_
_entity_poly.entity_id
_entity_poly.type
_entity_poly.pdbx_seq_one_letter_code
_entity_poly.pdbx_strand_id
1 'polypeptide(L)' 'VLIRLCDTLHESCTVDDDLWESLTRYHSDEAIIELLMLAGYYRMVSYLVNGLRLPLEPGAPRFTDFNDGRPAKSVAT' A
#
# COMPACT_ATOMS: atom_id res chain seq x y z
N VAL A 1 -9.25 -9.18 4.83
CA VAL A 1 -8.45 -8.79 6.02
C VAL A 1 -7.23 -7.97 5.66
N LEU A 2 -6.47 -8.33 4.61
CA LEU A 2 -5.27 -7.57 4.20
C LEU A 2 -5.51 -6.12 3.75
N ILE A 3 -6.56 -5.84 2.98
CA ILE A 3 -6.90 -4.45 2.60
C ILE A 3 -7.20 -3.62 3.87
N ARG A 4 -8.03 -4.15 4.77
CA ARG A 4 -8.31 -3.52 6.07
C ARG A 4 -7.04 -3.30 6.91
N LEU A 5 -6.09 -4.23 6.88
CA LEU A 5 -4.78 -4.06 7.51
C LEU A 5 -4.03 -2.86 6.91
N CYS A 6 -3.94 -2.77 5.58
CA CYS A 6 -3.30 -1.65 4.91
C CYS A 6 -3.96 -0.30 5.26
N ASP A 7 -5.29 -0.24 5.24
CA ASP A 7 -6.05 0.97 5.58
C ASP A 7 -5.80 1.39 7.04
N THR A 8 -5.88 0.45 7.99
CA THR A 8 -5.67 0.71 9.42
C THR A 8 -4.24 1.18 9.71
N LEU A 9 -3.25 0.52 9.10
CA LEU A 9 -1.85 0.92 9.23
C LEU A 9 -1.60 2.28 8.58
N HIS A 10 -2.27 2.59 7.47
CA HIS A 10 -2.19 3.89 6.80
C HIS A 10 -2.69 5.01 7.72
N GLU A 11 -3.83 4.81 8.37
CA GLU A 11 -4.49 5.81 9.21
C GLU A 11 -3.83 6.00 10.58
N SER A 12 -3.48 4.90 11.25
CA SER A 12 -3.15 4.93 12.69
C SER A 12 -1.82 4.29 13.05
N CYS A 13 -1.19 3.54 12.15
CA CYS A 13 -0.03 2.69 12.45
C CYS A 13 -0.28 1.67 13.58
N THR A 14 -1.53 1.31 13.85
CA THR A 14 -1.90 0.32 14.88
C THR A 14 -2.69 -0.84 14.29
N VAL A 15 -2.78 -1.94 15.05
CA VAL A 15 -3.63 -3.08 14.76
C VAL A 15 -4.38 -3.40 16.05
N ASP A 16 -5.71 -3.39 15.99
CA ASP A 16 -6.55 -3.77 17.14
C ASP A 16 -6.70 -5.29 17.23
N ASP A 17 -7.18 -5.75 18.38
CA ASP A 17 -7.35 -7.19 18.66
C ASP A 17 -8.31 -7.87 17.67
N ASP A 18 -9.39 -7.19 17.28
CA ASP A 18 -10.37 -7.69 16.32
C ASP A 18 -9.75 -7.92 14.92
N LEU A 19 -8.88 -7.01 14.47
CA LEU A 19 -8.14 -7.14 13.22
C LEU A 19 -7.06 -8.21 13.33
N TRP A 20 -6.35 -8.27 14.46
CA TRP A 20 -5.35 -9.32 14.72
C TRP A 20 -6.00 -10.71 14.65
N GLU A 21 -7.11 -10.92 15.36
CA GLU A 21 -7.86 -12.18 15.32
C GLU A 21 -8.38 -12.50 13.91
N SER A 22 -8.83 -11.47 13.17
CA SER A 22 -9.27 -11.66 11.79
C SER A 22 -8.12 -12.11 10.87
N LEU A 23 -6.90 -11.63 11.10
CA LEU A 23 -5.70 -11.99 10.33
C LEU A 23 -5.24 -13.42 10.65
N THR A 24 -5.21 -13.82 11.93
CA THR A 24 -4.75 -15.14 12.36
C THR A 24 -5.64 -16.29 11.87
N ARG A 25 -6.88 -16.00 11.43
CA ARG A 25 -7.74 -16.98 10.74
C ARG A 25 -7.19 -17.45 9.39
N TYR A 26 -6.29 -16.68 8.76
CA TYR A 26 -5.78 -16.96 7.41
C TYR A 26 -4.26 -16.96 7.31
N HIS A 27 -3.56 -16.39 8.28
CA HIS A 27 -2.11 -16.20 8.29
C HIS A 27 -1.53 -16.63 9.64
N SER A 28 -0.28 -17.13 9.64
CA SER A 28 0.43 -17.34 10.89
C SER A 28 0.89 -16.02 11.50
N ASP A 29 1.20 -16.02 12.79
CA ASP A 29 1.72 -14.85 13.49
C ASP A 29 3.00 -14.31 12.82
N GLU A 30 3.90 -15.19 12.37
CA GLU A 30 5.11 -14.81 11.65
C GLU A 30 4.80 -14.08 10.34
N ALA A 31 3.85 -14.60 9.56
CA ALA A 31 3.42 -13.96 8.32
C ALA A 31 2.76 -12.60 8.57
N ILE A 32 2.01 -12.45 9.66
CA ILE A 32 1.43 -11.16 10.06
C ILE A 32 2.54 -10.17 10.43
N ILE A 33 3.54 -10.59 11.21
CA ILE A 33 4.70 -9.76 11.54
C ILE A 33 5.44 -9.32 10.27
N GLU A 34 5.65 -10.22 9.31
CA GLU A 34 6.23 -9.88 8.00
C GLU A 34 5.40 -8.85 7.23
N LEU A 35 4.07 -8.97 7.24
CA LEU A 35 3.17 -7.98 6.63
C LEU A 35 3.29 -6.60 7.29
N LEU A 36 3.40 -6.54 8.62
CA LEU A 36 3.62 -5.29 9.36
C LEU A 36 4.96 -4.65 8.99
N MET A 37 6.03 -5.44 8.95
CA MET A 37 7.36 -4.97 8.54
C MET A 37 7.36 -4.47 7.10
N LEU A 38 6.71 -5.21 6.18
CA LEU A 38 6.60 -4.85 4.78
C LEU A 38 5.86 -3.53 4.59
N ALA A 39 4.71 -3.35 5.27
CA ALA A 39 3.95 -2.11 5.23
C ALA A 39 4.77 -0.92 5.76
N GLY A 40 5.48 -1.10 6.88
CA GLY A 40 6.38 -0.09 7.44
C GLY A 40 7.52 0.28 6.48
N TYR A 41 8.13 -0.72 5.85
CA TYR A 41 9.20 -0.53 4.86
C TYR A 41 8.72 0.30 3.66
N TYR A 42 7.56 -0.04 3.09
CA TYR A 42 7.02 0.72 1.95
C TYR A 42 6.58 2.14 2.32
N ARG A 43 6.14 2.38 3.57
CA ARG A 43 5.89 3.74 4.05
C ARG A 43 7.19 4.55 4.11
N MET A 44 8.28 3.98 4.63
CA MET A 44 9.60 4.62 4.63
C MET A 44 10.08 4.94 3.20
N VAL A 45 9.97 3.97 2.29
CA VAL A 45 10.31 4.18 0.87
C VAL A 45 9.46 5.31 0.28
N SER A 46 8.16 5.33 0.56
CA SER A 46 7.25 6.39 0.09
C SER A 46 7.69 7.77 0.57
N TYR A 47 8.10 7.91 1.83
CA TYR A 47 8.66 9.16 2.34
C TYR A 47 9.93 9.58 1.62
N LEU A 48 10.82 8.62 1.34
CA LEU A 48 12.05 8.90 0.62
C LEU A 48 11.78 9.36 -0.82
N VAL A 49 11.01 8.59 -1.60
CA VAL A 49 10.78 8.89 -3.01
C VAL A 49 9.97 10.17 -3.22
N ASN A 50 8.96 10.40 -2.38
CA ASN A 50 8.12 11.60 -2.46
C ASN A 50 8.88 12.83 -1.93
N GLY A 51 9.59 12.69 -0.80
CA GLY A 51 10.36 13.79 -0.20
C GLY A 51 11.52 14.26 -1.09
N LEU A 52 12.19 13.34 -1.78
CA LEU A 52 13.25 13.67 -2.74
C LEU A 52 12.72 14.03 -4.14
N ARG A 53 11.42 13.86 -4.40
CA ARG A 53 10.79 14.08 -5.71
C ARG A 53 11.54 13.34 -6.83
N LEU A 54 11.82 12.06 -6.60
CA LEU A 54 12.60 11.28 -7.55
C LEU A 54 11.92 11.26 -8.94
N PRO A 55 12.70 11.40 -10.03
CA PRO A 55 12.14 11.31 -11.37
C PRO A 55 11.62 9.89 -11.60
N LEU A 56 10.61 9.81 -12.45
CA LEU A 56 10.01 8.55 -12.84
C LEU A 56 11.01 7.77 -13.70
N GLU A 57 11.07 6.46 -13.52
CA GLU A 57 11.99 5.61 -14.26
C GLU A 57 11.71 5.66 -15.78
N PRO A 58 12.73 5.93 -16.63
CA PRO A 58 12.54 5.94 -18.07
C PRO A 58 12.01 4.60 -18.58
N GLY A 59 10.94 4.63 -19.37
CA GLY A 59 10.35 3.42 -19.95
C GLY A 59 9.45 2.61 -19.00
N ALA A 60 9.26 3.03 -17.74
CA ALA A 60 8.29 2.40 -16.86
C ALA A 60 6.85 2.64 -17.36
N PRO A 61 6.02 1.59 -17.49
CA PRO A 61 4.63 1.72 -17.91
C PRO A 61 3.82 2.63 -16.98
N ARG A 62 2.94 3.43 -17.58
CA ARG A 62 1.96 4.25 -16.88
C ARG A 62 0.61 3.56 -16.85
N PHE A 63 -0.20 3.88 -15.84
CA PHE A 63 -1.61 3.47 -15.84
C PHE A 63 -2.36 3.96 -17.10
N THR A 64 -1.99 5.12 -17.63
CA THR A 64 -2.55 5.65 -18.88
C THR A 64 -2.16 4.87 -20.13
N ASP A 65 -1.05 4.12 -20.08
CA ASP A 65 -0.59 3.31 -21.20
C ASP A 65 -1.49 2.07 -21.40
N PHE A 66 -2.24 1.70 -20.35
CA PHE A 66 -3.23 0.62 -20.37
C PHE A 66 -4.64 1.21 -20.34
N ASN A 67 -5.05 1.86 -21.42
CA ASN A 67 -6.44 2.25 -21.60
C ASN A 67 -7.24 1.07 -22.17
N ASP A 68 -8.17 0.52 -21.38
CA ASP A 68 -9.09 -0.55 -21.81
C ASP A 68 -10.30 -0.02 -22.61
N GLY A 69 -10.26 1.24 -23.02
CA GLY A 69 -11.32 1.93 -23.77
C GLY A 69 -12.32 2.67 -22.88
N ARG A 70 -12.17 2.63 -21.55
CA ARG A 70 -13.00 3.45 -20.64
C ARG A 70 -12.48 4.88 -20.55
N PRO A 71 -13.35 5.90 -20.57
CA PRO A 71 -12.93 7.30 -20.51
C PRO A 71 -12.17 7.57 -19.20
N ALA A 72 -10.97 8.13 -19.32
CA ALA A 72 -10.15 8.52 -18.18
C ALA A 72 -10.92 9.51 -17.30
N LYS A 73 -10.98 9.24 -15.99
CA LYS A 73 -11.53 10.20 -15.03
C LYS A 73 -10.61 11.41 -15.01
N SER A 74 -11.12 12.56 -15.42
CA SER A 74 -10.42 13.85 -15.29
C SER A 74 -10.16 14.10 -13.81
N VAL A 75 -8.91 13.96 -13.40
CA VAL A 75 -8.42 14.47 -12.12
C VAL A 75 -8.04 15.92 -12.38
N ALA A 76 -8.87 16.84 -11.90
CA ALA A 76 -8.57 18.27 -11.91
C ALA A 76 -7.31 18.52 -11.07
N THR A 77 -6.37 19.24 -11.67
CA THR A 77 -5.11 19.71 -11.06
C THR A 77 -5.39 20.91 -10.16
#